data_AF-A0A8S3X5M1-F1
#
_entry.id   AF-A0A8S3X5M1-F1
#
_cell.length_a   1.000
_cell.length_b   1.000
_cell.length_c   1.000
_cell.angle_alpha   90.00
_cell.angle_beta   90.00
_cell.angle_gamma   90.00
#
_symmetry.space_group_name_H-M   'P 1'
#
loop_
_entity.id
_entity.type
_entity.pdbx_description
1 polymer ?
#
loop_
_entity_poly.entity_id
_entity_poly.type
_entity_poly.pdbx_seq_one_letter_code
_entity_poly.pdbx_strand_id
1 'polypeptide(L)' 'MEVSSDSDVEELLLLYALSRSQRKRVWVHDINQKRKDLGEYHHLCRELASHEDRFFTYFRMSQDLFEDTT' A
#
# COMPACT_ATOMS: atom_id res chain seq x y z
N MET A 1 39.48 -19.59 -13.57
CA MET A 1 38.86 -18.46 -12.85
C MET A 1 38.15 -17.67 -13.94
N GLU A 2 36.89 -18.01 -14.17
CA GLU A 2 36.09 -17.39 -15.24
C GLU A 2 35.93 -15.92 -14.89
N VAL A 3 36.48 -15.04 -15.72
CA VAL A 3 36.32 -13.60 -15.56
C VAL A 3 34.87 -13.32 -15.98
N SER A 4 33.98 -13.07 -15.00
CA SER A 4 32.59 -12.73 -15.28
C SER A 4 32.56 -11.61 -16.32
N SER A 5 31.78 -11.80 -17.39
CA SER A 5 31.72 -10.84 -18.49
C SER A 5 31.16 -9.52 -17.96
N ASP A 6 31.74 -8.39 -18.37
CA ASP A 6 31.26 -7.04 -18.03
C ASP A 6 29.76 -6.86 -18.42
N SER A 7 29.33 -7.61 -19.43
CA SER A 7 27.92 -7.72 -19.85
C SER A 7 27.01 -8.31 -18.77
N ASP A 8 27.48 -9.29 -18.00
CA ASP A 8 26.66 -9.99 -17.00
C ASP A 8 26.40 -9.06 -15.81
N VAL A 9 27.40 -8.23 -15.46
CA VAL A 9 27.25 -7.26 -14.36
C VAL A 9 26.35 -6.09 -14.76
N GLU A 10 26.40 -5.65 -16.02
CA GLU A 10 25.46 -4.64 -16.55
C GLU A 10 24.02 -5.16 -16.57
N GLU A 11 23.81 -6.42 -16.98
CA GLU A 11 22.49 -7.06 -16.98
C GLU A 11 21.93 -7.21 -15.55
N LEU A 12 22.78 -7.63 -14.60
CA LEU A 12 22.41 -7.72 -13.19
C LEU A 12 22.12 -6.33 -12.58
N LEU A 13 22.88 -5.30 -12.95
CA LEU A 13 22.64 -3.91 -12.52
C LEU A 13 21.31 -3.37 -13.06
N LEU A 14 20.98 -3.67 -14.32
CA LEU A 14 19.71 -3.28 -14.93
C LEU A 14 18.53 -3.98 -14.24
N LEU A 15 18.64 -5.29 -13.96
CA LEU A 15 17.63 -6.03 -13.21
C LEU A 15 17.47 -5.49 -11.78
N TYR A 16 18.57 -5.15 -11.11
CA TYR A 16 18.54 -4.52 -9.79
C TYR A 16 17.85 -3.14 -9.83
N ALA A 17 18.16 -2.30 -10.83
CA ALA A 17 17.52 -1.00 -10.99
C ALA A 17 16.00 -1.11 -11.27
N LEU A 18 15.58 -2.09 -12.09
CA LEU A 18 14.17 -2.33 -12.42
C LEU A 18 13.38 -2.94 -11.24
N SER A 19 14.01 -3.85 -10.48
CA SER A 19 13.40 -4.45 -9.29
C SER A 19 13.23 -3.45 -8.14
N ARG A 20 14.04 -2.38 -8.12
CA ARG A 20 13.83 -1.20 -7.28
C ARG A 20 12.69 -0.31 -7.81
N SER A 21 11.59 -0.92 -8.28
CA SER A 21 10.30 -0.25 -8.40
C SER A 21 10.02 0.44 -7.07
N GLN A 22 10.34 1.73 -7.04
CA GLN A 22 10.27 2.50 -5.83
C GLN A 22 8.80 2.54 -5.49
N ARG A 23 8.41 1.84 -4.42
CA ARG A 23 7.07 1.96 -3.86
C ARG A 23 6.83 3.44 -3.68
N LYS A 24 6.02 4.03 -4.56
CA LYS A 24 5.75 5.46 -4.55
C LYS A 24 5.19 5.74 -3.16
N ARG A 25 5.80 6.70 -2.46
CA ARG A 25 5.22 7.19 -1.21
C ARG A 25 3.90 7.86 -1.57
N VAL A 26 2.82 7.11 -1.42
CA VAL A 26 1.47 7.63 -1.62
C VAL A 26 1.07 8.42 -0.38
N TRP A 27 0.70 9.69 -0.57
CA TRP A 27 0.24 10.55 0.52
C TRP A 27 -1.16 10.14 1.00
N VAL A 28 -1.98 9.64 0.07
CA VAL A 28 -3.30 9.06 0.34
C VAL A 28 -3.29 7.62 -0.14
N HIS A 29 -3.53 6.67 0.77
CA HIS A 29 -3.60 5.25 0.43
C HIS A 29 -4.71 4.99 -0.59
N ASP A 30 -4.52 4.05 -1.50
CA ASP A 30 -5.44 3.78 -2.62
C ASP A 30 -6.87 3.44 -2.14
N ILE A 31 -6.99 2.73 -1.01
CA ILE A 31 -8.28 2.46 -0.32
C ILE A 31 -9.05 3.78 -0.10
N ASN A 32 -8.37 4.82 0.40
CA ASN A 32 -8.99 6.12 0.70
C ASN A 32 -9.33 6.92 -0.57
N GLN A 33 -8.64 6.65 -1.69
CA GLN A 33 -8.92 7.30 -2.98
C GLN A 33 -10.26 6.81 -3.56
N LYS A 34 -10.62 5.53 -3.34
CA LYS A 34 -11.88 4.94 -3.81
C LYS A 34 -13.13 5.54 -3.15
N ARG A 35 -12.99 6.30 -2.06
CA ARG A 35 -14.10 6.99 -1.36
C ARG A 35 -14.98 7.79 -2.32
N LYS A 36 -14.37 8.51 -3.26
CA LYS A 36 -15.09 9.38 -4.19
C LYS A 36 -16.04 8.62 -5.09
N ASP A 37 -15.70 7.39 -5.45
CA ASP A 37 -16.42 6.62 -6.46
C ASP A 37 -17.40 5.62 -5.83
N LEU A 38 -17.06 5.06 -4.66
CA LEU A 38 -17.79 3.95 -4.03
C LEU A 38 -18.51 4.34 -2.73
N GLY A 39 -18.25 5.55 -2.21
CA GLY A 39 -18.76 6.01 -0.93
C GLY A 39 -18.00 5.42 0.28
N GLU A 40 -18.14 6.08 1.43
CA GLU A 40 -17.43 5.70 2.66
C GLU A 40 -17.98 4.44 3.31
N TYR A 41 -19.30 4.39 3.48
CA TYR A 41 -19.90 3.47 4.42
C TYR A 41 -19.94 2.02 3.91
N HIS A 42 -20.29 1.84 2.63
CA HIS A 42 -20.49 0.50 2.07
C HIS A 42 -19.19 -0.22 1.72
N HIS A 43 -18.14 0.54 1.39
CA HIS A 43 -16.91 -0.03 0.83
C HIS A 43 -15.69 0.20 1.72
N LEU A 44 -15.53 1.40 2.27
CA LEU A 44 -14.32 1.78 2.99
C LEU A 44 -14.27 1.14 4.39
N CYS A 45 -15.39 1.12 5.11
CA CYS A 45 -15.45 0.46 6.43
C CYS A 45 -15.07 -1.02 6.34
N ARG A 46 -15.57 -1.74 5.32
CA ARG A 46 -15.29 -3.17 5.13
C ARG A 46 -13.84 -3.44 4.69
N GLU A 47 -13.30 -2.61 3.79
CA GLU A 47 -11.88 -2.73 3.36
C GLU A 47 -10.91 -2.36 4.50
N LEU A 48 -11.28 -1.44 5.39
CA LEU A 48 -10.43 -1.01 6.50
C LEU A 48 -10.58 -1.91 7.73
N ALA A 49 -11.69 -2.61 7.92
CA ALA A 49 -11.89 -3.53 9.06
C ALA A 49 -10.83 -4.65 9.11
N SER A 50 -10.30 -5.08 7.96
CA SER A 50 -9.19 -6.06 7.93
C SER A 50 -7.81 -5.46 8.20
N HIS A 51 -7.72 -4.15 8.43
CA HIS A 51 -6.49 -3.39 8.63
C HIS A 51 -6.64 -2.40 9.78
N GLU A 52 -6.55 -2.89 11.02
CA GLU A 52 -6.78 -2.12 12.25
C GLU A 52 -5.94 -0.84 12.34
N ASP A 53 -4.67 -0.89 11.93
CA ASP A 53 -3.76 0.26 11.86
C ASP A 53 -4.27 1.38 10.95
N ARG A 54 -4.84 0.98 9.81
CA ARG A 54 -5.39 1.89 8.80
C ARG A 54 -6.77 2.38 9.18
N PHE A 55 -7.58 1.50 9.79
CA PHE A 55 -8.88 1.86 10.35
C PHE A 55 -8.73 3.00 11.36
N PHE A 56 -7.82 2.84 12.33
CA PHE A 56 -7.54 3.86 13.32
C PHE A 56 -6.98 5.14 12.68
N THR A 57 -6.11 5.02 11.68
CA THR A 57 -5.57 6.20 10.98
C THR A 57 -6.67 7.00 10.26
N TYR A 58 -7.65 6.30 9.69
CA TYR A 58 -8.75 6.89 8.92
C TYR A 58 -9.86 7.47 9.81
N PHE A 59 -10.45 6.62 10.67
CA PHE A 59 -11.59 6.99 11.52
C PHE A 59 -11.16 7.67 12.82
N ARG A 60 -9.87 7.65 13.17
CA ARG A 60 -9.31 8.17 14.42
C ARG A 60 -9.91 7.52 15.68
N MET A 61 -10.42 6.31 15.54
CA MET A 61 -10.98 5.48 16.61
C MET A 61 -10.76 4.00 16.31
N SER A 62 -10.82 3.15 17.34
CA SER A 62 -10.79 1.70 17.16
C SER A 62 -12.08 1.22 16.50
N GLN A 63 -12.02 0.02 15.91
CA GLN A 63 -13.20 -0.60 15.30
C GLN A 63 -14.29 -0.86 16.35
N ASP A 64 -13.92 -1.32 17.54
CA ASP A 64 -14.88 -1.57 18.64
C ASP A 64 -15.69 -0.31 19.00
N LEU A 65 -15.01 0.84 19.15
CA LEU A 65 -15.67 2.11 19.47
C LEU A 65 -16.53 2.62 18.32
N PHE A 66 -16.12 2.36 17.08
CA PHE A 66 -16.88 2.70 15.89
C PHE A 66 -18.19 1.89 15.80
N GLU A 67 -18.14 0.59 16.09
CA GLU A 67 -19.32 -0.29 16.11
C GLU A 67 -20.28 0.05 17.26
N ASP A 68 -19.78 0.46 18.42
CA ASP A 68 -20.61 0.89 19.56
C ASP A 68 -21.39 2.20 19.31
N THR A 69 -20.96 3.01 18.33
CA THR A 69 -21.50 4.37 18.10
C THR A 69 -22.37 4.50 16.84
N THR A 70 -22.46 3.45 16.01
CA THR A 70 -23.15 3.48 14.71
C THR A 70 -24.35 2.53 14.69
#